data_AF-A0A3R6NAA6-F1
#
_entry.id   AF-A0A3R6NAA6-F1
#
_cell.length_a   1.000
_cell.length_b   1.000
_cell.length_c   1.000
_cell.angle_alpha   90.00
_cell.angle_beta   90.00
_cell.angle_gamma   90.00
#
_symmetry.space_group_name_H-M   'P 1'
#
loop_
_entity.id
_entity.type
_entity.pdbx_description
1 polymer ?
#
loop_
_entity_poly.entity_id
_entity_poly.type
_entity_poly.pdbx_seq_one_letter_code
_entity_poly.pdbx_strand_id
1 'polypeptide(L)'
;MVPLKTGKNCRQQAGKQQGPDYNQYHLSAKEFAWVLGKSAAVSGLFAYVFYRSIQIFLVMLPISMFLLFWRERKQRLKKRKLLLAQQFKEAMVILAASLSAGYAMENAMAVSLEELRLLYGENGLIVEEFSGMVQQIRTNRNVEQVLLEFAARSGLEDVQNLAEVLGIGKRTGGDLGSIMRHTAEVIRDKMQVKEEILTLTASRQFEQKIMNLIPFFIVFYVEGTSPGFFDQMYRTGMGRCLMTLCMGLYLTAFWLSERILDIEV
;
A
#
# COMPACT_ATOMS: atom_id res chain seq x y z
N MET A 1 29.44 41.26 -29.58
CA MET A 1 28.41 41.63 -28.59
C MET A 1 27.05 41.23 -29.15
N VAL A 2 26.59 40.01 -28.86
CA VAL A 2 25.24 39.50 -29.18
C VAL A 2 24.87 38.54 -28.04
N PRO A 3 23.78 38.76 -27.28
CA PRO A 3 23.49 37.95 -26.11
C PRO A 3 22.78 36.64 -26.46
N LEU A 4 23.17 35.59 -25.75
CA LEU A 4 22.54 34.28 -25.68
C LEU A 4 21.10 34.39 -25.15
N LYS A 5 20.11 33.98 -25.94
CA LYS A 5 18.71 33.85 -25.49
C LYS A 5 18.42 32.38 -25.17
N THR A 6 18.67 32.05 -23.91
CA THR A 6 18.52 30.74 -23.28
C THR A 6 17.06 30.29 -23.19
N GLY A 7 16.79 29.13 -23.77
CA GLY A 7 15.92 28.04 -23.28
C GLY A 7 14.71 28.36 -22.40
N LYS A 8 13.61 28.86 -22.98
CA LYS A 8 12.29 28.89 -22.29
C LYS A 8 11.15 28.16 -23.01
N ASN A 9 11.32 27.67 -24.24
CA ASN A 9 10.20 27.14 -25.02
C ASN A 9 10.02 25.61 -25.03
N CYS A 10 10.83 24.82 -24.32
CA CYS A 10 10.72 23.35 -24.36
C CYS A 10 9.97 22.72 -23.17
N ARG A 11 9.43 23.51 -22.24
CA ARG A 11 8.69 23.02 -21.06
C ARG A 11 7.17 23.13 -21.14
N GLN A 12 6.60 23.72 -22.21
CA GLN A 12 5.16 23.99 -22.31
C GLN A 12 4.36 23.00 -23.18
N GLN A 13 4.97 21.91 -23.64
CA GLN A 13 4.30 20.86 -24.41
C GLN A 13 4.28 19.49 -23.69
N ALA A 14 4.32 19.48 -22.35
CA ALA A 14 3.95 18.29 -21.59
C ALA A 14 2.41 18.17 -21.64
N GLY A 15 1.92 17.44 -22.64
CA GLY A 15 0.50 17.16 -22.85
C GLY A 15 -0.16 16.61 -21.60
N LYS A 16 -1.41 17.07 -21.40
CA LYS A 16 -2.45 16.55 -20.49
C LYS A 16 -2.07 15.25 -19.77
N GLN A 17 -1.69 15.39 -18.50
CA GLN A 17 -1.64 14.31 -17.53
C GLN A 17 -3.05 13.71 -17.38
N GLN A 18 -3.34 12.67 -18.14
CA GLN A 18 -4.56 11.87 -18.00
C GLN A 18 -4.18 10.51 -17.42
N GLY A 19 -4.40 10.38 -16.12
CA GLY A 19 -4.46 9.13 -15.39
C GLY A 19 -4.34 9.39 -13.89
N PRO A 20 -4.99 8.58 -13.05
CA PRO A 20 -5.13 8.87 -11.63
C PRO A 20 -3.77 8.93 -10.93
N ASP A 21 -3.53 9.96 -10.12
CA ASP A 21 -2.38 10.02 -9.22
C ASP A 21 -2.57 8.99 -8.10
N TYR A 22 -1.87 7.86 -8.20
CA TYR A 22 -1.94 6.79 -7.22
C TYR A 22 -1.45 7.20 -5.84
N ASN A 23 -0.76 8.34 -5.72
CA ASN A 23 -0.26 8.85 -4.44
C ASN A 23 -1.29 9.65 -3.64
N GLN A 24 -2.46 9.97 -4.21
CA GLN A 24 -3.51 10.75 -3.55
C GLN A 24 -4.84 10.00 -3.50
N TYR A 25 -5.20 9.53 -2.30
CA TYR A 25 -6.51 8.93 -2.04
C TYR A 25 -7.45 9.97 -1.42
N HIS A 26 -8.59 10.21 -2.07
CA HIS A 26 -9.73 10.94 -1.51
C HIS A 26 -10.71 9.95 -0.89
N LEU A 27 -10.95 10.05 0.42
CA LEU A 27 -11.89 9.19 1.12
C LEU A 27 -13.33 9.59 0.83
N SER A 28 -14.18 8.59 0.60
CA SER A 28 -15.63 8.75 0.44
C SER A 28 -16.33 8.94 1.79
N ALA A 29 -17.43 9.69 1.82
CA ALA A 29 -18.19 9.98 3.05
C ALA A 29 -18.70 8.71 3.76
N LYS A 30 -18.97 7.64 3.01
CA LYS A 30 -19.40 6.34 3.55
C LYS A 30 -18.26 5.60 4.26
N GLU A 31 -17.03 5.80 3.80
CA GLU A 31 -15.82 5.23 4.39
C GLU A 31 -15.48 5.94 5.69
N PHE A 32 -15.64 7.27 5.71
CA PHE A 32 -15.49 8.07 6.92
C PHE A 32 -16.46 7.63 8.03
N ALA A 33 -17.73 7.35 7.69
CA ALA A 33 -18.71 6.84 8.66
C ALA A 33 -18.30 5.48 9.25
N TRP A 34 -17.73 4.59 8.44
CA TRP A 34 -17.22 3.29 8.90
C TRP A 34 -15.99 3.42 9.81
N VAL A 35 -15.05 4.32 9.47
CA VAL A 35 -13.88 4.64 10.31
C VAL A 35 -14.32 5.23 11.64
N LEU A 36 -15.28 6.15 11.61
CA LEU A 36 -15.86 6.77 12.80
C LEU A 36 -16.47 5.70 13.72
N GLY A 37 -17.29 4.79 13.17
CA GLY A 37 -17.91 3.72 13.93
C GLY A 37 -16.91 2.77 14.59
N LYS A 38 -15.86 2.36 13.87
CA LYS A 38 -14.79 1.53 14.43
C LYS A 38 -14.01 2.25 15.53
N SER A 39 -13.67 3.53 15.32
CA SER A 39 -12.94 4.33 16.29
C SER A 39 -13.73 4.52 17.58
N ALA A 40 -15.03 4.81 17.48
CA ALA A 40 -15.93 4.96 18.62
C ALA A 40 -16.12 3.65 19.38
N ALA A 41 -16.19 2.51 18.69
CA ALA A 41 -16.29 1.20 19.34
C ALA A 41 -15.01 0.86 20.12
N VAL A 42 -13.83 1.09 19.53
CA VAL A 42 -12.54 0.83 20.18
C VAL A 42 -12.32 1.78 21.36
N SER A 43 -12.57 3.08 21.19
CA SER A 43 -12.43 4.05 22.29
C SER A 43 -13.44 3.79 23.41
N GLY A 44 -14.66 3.36 23.06
CA GLY A 44 -15.69 2.95 24.01
C GLY A 44 -15.29 1.75 24.84
N LEU A 45 -14.77 0.70 24.18
CA LEU A 45 -14.30 -0.51 24.83
C LEU A 45 -13.16 -0.22 25.82
N PHE A 46 -12.16 0.58 25.41
CA PHE A 46 -11.06 0.98 26.29
C PHE A 46 -11.52 1.85 27.46
N ALA A 47 -12.38 2.85 27.20
CA ALA A 47 -12.88 3.73 28.25
C ALA A 47 -13.73 2.98 29.29
N TYR A 48 -14.54 2.02 28.82
CA TYR A 48 -15.31 1.14 29.69
C TYR A 48 -14.41 0.24 30.55
N VAL A 49 -13.46 -0.46 29.91
CA VAL A 49 -12.60 -1.45 30.58
C VAL A 49 -11.58 -0.85 31.54
N PHE A 50 -11.05 0.36 31.29
CA PHE A 50 -10.01 0.93 32.14
C PHE A 50 -10.49 1.94 33.18
N TYR A 51 -11.60 2.64 32.92
CA TYR A 51 -12.01 3.76 33.79
C TYR A 51 -13.49 3.84 34.10
N ARG A 52 -14.36 3.11 33.39
CA ARG A 52 -15.82 3.15 33.56
C ARG A 52 -16.37 4.60 33.62
N SER A 53 -15.73 5.52 32.89
CA SER A 53 -15.98 6.97 32.95
C SER A 53 -16.17 7.57 31.56
N ILE A 54 -17.26 8.35 31.42
CA ILE A 54 -17.65 9.01 30.17
C ILE A 54 -16.67 10.12 29.74
N GLN A 55 -15.91 10.70 30.68
CA GLN A 55 -14.99 11.80 30.40
C GLN A 55 -13.75 11.34 29.62
N ILE A 56 -13.28 10.12 29.88
CA ILE A 56 -12.09 9.55 29.24
C ILE A 56 -12.43 9.03 27.84
N PHE A 57 -13.67 8.59 27.64
CA PHE A 57 -14.20 8.30 26.30
C PHE A 57 -14.13 9.54 25.40
N LEU A 58 -14.52 10.72 25.90
CA LEU A 58 -14.50 11.97 25.14
C LEU A 58 -13.08 12.38 24.70
N VAL A 59 -12.06 12.11 25.54
CA VAL A 59 -10.65 12.44 25.25
C VAL A 59 -10.01 11.41 24.31
N MET A 60 -10.33 10.12 24.45
CA MET A 60 -9.77 9.05 23.62
C MET A 60 -10.36 8.98 22.20
N LEU A 61 -11.59 9.47 22.01
CA LEU A 61 -12.27 9.45 20.72
C LEU A 61 -11.52 10.24 19.63
N PRO A 62 -11.12 11.52 19.81
CA PRO A 62 -10.40 12.27 18.76
C PRO A 62 -9.02 11.67 18.46
N ILE A 63 -8.34 11.10 19.47
CA ILE A 63 -7.01 10.48 19.33
C ILE A 63 -7.11 9.18 18.52
N SER A 64 -8.09 8.32 18.87
CA SER A 64 -8.35 7.06 18.15
C SER A 64 -8.78 7.31 16.71
N MET A 65 -9.66 8.31 16.50
CA MET A 65 -10.12 8.71 15.17
C MET A 65 -8.96 9.20 14.29
N PHE A 66 -8.07 10.04 14.83
CA PHE A 66 -6.92 10.53 14.09
C PHE A 66 -5.95 9.41 13.70
N LEU A 67 -5.63 8.51 14.62
CA LEU A 67 -4.75 7.36 14.39
C LEU A 67 -5.32 6.38 13.35
N LEU A 68 -6.60 6.01 13.47
CA LEU A 68 -7.28 5.11 12.54
C LEU A 68 -7.38 5.71 11.15
N PHE A 69 -7.69 7.01 11.05
CA PHE A 69 -7.74 7.71 9.76
C PHE A 69 -6.37 7.71 9.05
N TRP A 70 -5.30 8.01 9.79
CA TRP A 70 -3.94 7.96 9.25
C TRP A 70 -3.54 6.56 8.80
N ARG A 71 -3.90 5.54 9.59
CA ARG A 71 -3.58 4.14 9.31
C ARG A 71 -4.35 3.60 8.11
N GLU A 72 -5.66 3.84 8.03
CA GLU A 72 -6.46 3.36 6.90
C GLU A 72 -5.99 3.98 5.59
N ARG A 73 -5.67 5.28 5.57
CA ARG A 73 -5.14 5.94 4.36
C ARG A 73 -3.84 5.27 3.88
N LYS A 74 -2.90 5.00 4.79
CA LYS A 74 -1.64 4.32 4.46
C LYS A 74 -1.86 2.88 3.99
N GLN A 75 -2.73 2.13 4.67
CA GLN A 75 -2.98 0.73 4.33
C GLN A 75 -3.67 0.55 2.98
N ARG A 76 -4.63 1.41 2.62
CA ARG A 76 -5.30 1.36 1.32
C ARG A 76 -4.34 1.71 0.19
N LEU A 77 -3.48 2.71 0.39
CA LEU A 77 -2.43 3.06 -0.55
C LEU A 77 -1.45 1.89 -0.76
N LYS A 78 -0.96 1.28 0.33
CA LYS A 78 -0.11 0.09 0.27
C LYS A 78 -0.79 -1.05 -0.51
N LYS A 79 -2.08 -1.33 -0.23
CA LYS A 79 -2.85 -2.38 -0.94
C LYS A 79 -3.00 -2.11 -2.43
N ARG A 80 -3.32 -0.88 -2.83
CA ARG A 80 -3.47 -0.53 -4.24
C ARG A 80 -2.14 -0.64 -4.99
N LYS A 81 -1.04 -0.16 -4.38
CA LYS A 81 0.32 -0.31 -4.95
C LYS A 81 0.74 -1.78 -5.06
N LEU A 82 0.46 -2.59 -4.03
CA LEU A 82 0.75 -4.03 -4.05
C LEU A 82 -0.02 -4.74 -5.16
N LEU A 83 -1.31 -4.43 -5.32
CA LEU A 83 -2.12 -5.00 -6.37
C LEU A 83 -1.63 -4.57 -7.75
N LEU A 84 -1.28 -3.29 -7.95
CA LEU A 84 -0.65 -2.82 -9.18
C LEU A 84 0.68 -3.53 -9.45
N ALA A 85 1.52 -3.76 -8.42
CA ALA A 85 2.78 -4.49 -8.56
C ALA A 85 2.56 -5.95 -8.99
N GLN A 86 1.56 -6.63 -8.42
CA GLN A 86 1.17 -7.99 -8.85
C GLN A 86 0.76 -8.02 -10.32
N GLN A 87 -0.12 -7.11 -10.72
CA GLN A 87 -0.57 -7.03 -12.11
C GLN A 87 0.57 -6.68 -13.07
N PHE A 88 1.48 -5.79 -12.66
CA PHE A 88 2.66 -5.43 -13.45
C PHE A 88 3.61 -6.61 -13.67
N LYS A 89 3.82 -7.48 -12.68
CA LYS A 89 4.60 -8.70 -12.85
C LYS A 89 4.00 -9.62 -13.90
N GLU A 90 2.69 -9.83 -13.86
CA GLU A 90 2.03 -10.67 -14.88
C GLU A 90 2.16 -10.05 -16.28
N ALA A 91 2.02 -8.73 -16.39
CA ALA A 91 2.31 -8.00 -17.61
C ALA A 91 3.75 -8.23 -18.12
N MET A 92 4.72 -8.26 -17.22
CA MET A 92 6.12 -8.52 -17.57
C MET A 92 6.37 -9.93 -18.10
N VAL A 93 5.70 -10.94 -17.56
CA VAL A 93 5.80 -12.32 -18.05
C VAL A 93 5.27 -12.41 -19.48
N ILE A 94 4.10 -11.80 -19.74
CA ILE A 94 3.50 -11.75 -21.07
C ILE A 94 4.38 -10.98 -22.07
N LEU A 95 4.91 -9.83 -21.63
CA LEU A 95 5.80 -9.00 -22.44
C LEU A 95 7.09 -9.73 -22.80
N ALA A 96 7.70 -10.40 -21.82
CA ALA A 96 8.90 -11.21 -22.03
C ALA A 96 8.62 -12.36 -23.02
N ALA A 97 7.50 -13.07 -22.88
CA ALA A 97 7.10 -14.12 -23.83
C ALA A 97 6.94 -13.58 -25.26
N SER A 98 6.32 -12.41 -25.42
CA SER A 98 6.14 -11.75 -26.72
C SER A 98 7.48 -11.33 -27.35
N LEU A 99 8.36 -10.68 -26.59
CA LEU A 99 9.70 -10.32 -27.06
C LEU A 99 10.53 -11.57 -27.43
N SER A 100 10.33 -12.67 -26.71
CA SER A 100 10.98 -13.94 -26.97
C SER A 100 10.54 -14.60 -28.26
N ALA A 101 9.29 -14.36 -28.67
CA ALA A 101 8.75 -14.76 -29.96
C ALA A 101 9.27 -13.91 -31.12
N GLY A 102 10.17 -12.95 -30.85
CA GLY A 102 10.79 -12.08 -31.86
C GLY A 102 9.97 -10.82 -32.19
N TYR A 103 8.94 -10.51 -31.41
CA TYR A 103 8.21 -9.26 -31.61
C TYR A 103 9.08 -8.05 -31.24
N ALA A 104 8.96 -6.97 -32.02
CA ALA A 104 9.47 -5.67 -31.64
C ALA A 104 8.75 -5.17 -30.37
N MET A 105 9.42 -4.34 -29.56
CA MET A 105 8.93 -3.91 -28.26
C MET A 105 7.57 -3.22 -28.31
N GLU A 106 7.34 -2.42 -29.35
CA GLU A 106 6.09 -1.73 -29.61
C GLU A 106 4.94 -2.71 -29.84
N ASN A 107 5.21 -3.78 -30.61
CA ASN A 107 4.20 -4.80 -30.88
C ASN A 107 4.01 -5.75 -29.70
N ALA A 108 5.10 -6.09 -28.99
CA ALA A 108 5.04 -6.91 -27.78
C ALA A 108 4.17 -6.24 -26.71
N MET A 109 4.27 -4.92 -26.52
CA MET A 109 3.38 -4.20 -25.61
C MET A 109 1.91 -4.22 -26.05
N ALA A 110 1.64 -4.10 -27.36
CA ALA A 110 0.27 -4.14 -27.88
C ALA A 110 -0.37 -5.53 -27.68
N VAL A 111 0.36 -6.60 -27.97
CA VAL A 111 -0.08 -7.99 -27.71
C VAL A 111 -0.28 -8.22 -26.21
N SER A 112 0.65 -7.74 -25.38
CA SER A 112 0.54 -7.87 -23.93
C SER A 112 -0.69 -7.17 -23.36
N LEU A 113 -1.06 -6.01 -23.93
CA LEU A 113 -2.28 -5.30 -23.52
C LEU A 113 -3.55 -6.11 -23.80
N GLU A 114 -3.63 -6.79 -24.95
CA GLU A 114 -4.79 -7.62 -25.28
C GLU A 114 -4.93 -8.80 -24.32
N GLU A 115 -3.81 -9.44 -23.96
CA GLU A 115 -3.82 -10.54 -23.00
C GLU A 115 -4.14 -10.07 -21.58
N LEU A 116 -3.62 -8.92 -21.16
CA LEU A 116 -3.97 -8.30 -19.87
C LEU A 116 -5.46 -7.92 -19.78
N ARG A 117 -6.07 -7.47 -20.89
CA ARG A 117 -7.52 -7.22 -20.96
C ARG A 117 -8.33 -8.48 -20.73
N LEU A 118 -7.89 -9.62 -21.28
CA LEU A 118 -8.55 -10.90 -21.04
C LEU A 118 -8.44 -11.35 -19.58
N LEU A 119 -7.31 -11.05 -18.93
CA LEU A 119 -7.03 -11.51 -17.57
C LEU A 119 -7.71 -10.65 -16.48
N TYR A 120 -7.71 -9.32 -16.65
CA TYR A 120 -8.17 -8.37 -15.64
C TYR A 120 -9.44 -7.59 -16.01
N GLY A 121 -9.90 -7.72 -17.26
CA GLY A 121 -10.97 -6.92 -17.82
C GLY A 121 -10.54 -5.48 -18.14
N GLU A 122 -11.44 -4.73 -18.78
CA GLU A 122 -11.21 -3.33 -19.21
C GLU A 122 -10.90 -2.37 -18.03
N ASN A 123 -11.36 -2.70 -16.82
CA ASN A 123 -11.17 -1.87 -15.63
C ASN A 123 -9.96 -2.29 -14.77
N GLY A 124 -9.08 -3.16 -15.29
CA GLY A 124 -7.83 -3.52 -14.62
C GLY A 124 -6.91 -2.32 -14.48
N LEU A 125 -6.30 -2.12 -13.31
CA LEU A 125 -5.39 -0.99 -13.07
C LEU A 125 -4.21 -1.02 -14.04
N ILE A 126 -3.62 -2.20 -14.26
CA ILE A 126 -2.53 -2.35 -15.23
C ILE A 126 -2.97 -2.16 -16.67
N VAL A 127 -4.23 -2.51 -16.99
CA VAL A 127 -4.80 -2.41 -18.34
C VAL A 127 -4.95 -0.95 -18.73
N GLU A 128 -5.44 -0.09 -17.82
CA GLU A 128 -5.53 1.35 -18.04
C GLU A 128 -4.13 1.97 -18.28
N GLU A 129 -3.14 1.57 -17.48
CA GLU A 129 -1.76 2.05 -17.60
C GLU A 129 -1.11 1.57 -18.91
N PHE A 130 -1.19 0.27 -19.23
CA PHE A 130 -0.64 -0.29 -20.48
C PHE A 130 -1.35 0.26 -21.72
N SER A 131 -2.66 0.48 -21.67
CA SER A 131 -3.42 1.12 -22.75
C SER A 131 -2.90 2.53 -23.02
N GLY A 132 -2.68 3.31 -21.96
CA GLY A 132 -2.07 4.64 -22.05
C GLY A 132 -0.65 4.59 -22.63
N MET A 133 0.18 3.64 -22.19
CA MET A 133 1.55 3.47 -22.70
C MET A 133 1.58 3.09 -24.19
N VAL A 134 0.77 2.10 -24.60
CA VAL A 134 0.67 1.68 -26.01
C VAL A 134 0.23 2.84 -26.89
N GLN A 135 -0.72 3.66 -26.45
CA GLN A 135 -1.16 4.83 -27.22
C GLN A 135 -0.06 5.88 -27.37
N GLN A 136 0.77 6.09 -26.34
CA GLN A 136 1.91 6.99 -26.44
C GLN A 136 3.02 6.46 -27.34
N ILE A 137 3.28 5.15 -27.31
CA ILE A 137 4.27 4.51 -28.19
C ILE A 137 3.84 4.62 -29.66
N ARG A 138 2.53 4.44 -29.94
CA ARG A 138 1.98 4.64 -31.29
C ARG A 138 2.10 6.07 -31.81
N THR A 139 2.29 7.05 -30.94
CA THR A 139 2.57 8.45 -31.31
C THR A 139 4.07 8.76 -31.42
N ASN A 140 4.91 7.73 -31.63
CA ASN A 140 6.37 7.83 -31.77
C ASN A 140 7.10 8.34 -30.52
N ARG A 141 6.51 8.20 -29.32
CA ARG A 141 7.27 8.41 -28.07
C ARG A 141 8.15 7.21 -27.79
N ASN A 142 9.34 7.48 -27.25
CA ASN A 142 10.28 6.43 -26.87
C ASN A 142 9.73 5.57 -25.73
N VAL A 143 9.76 4.25 -25.90
CA VAL A 143 9.30 3.27 -24.91
C VAL A 143 9.91 3.50 -23.52
N GLU A 144 11.21 3.76 -23.47
CA GLU A 144 11.96 4.04 -22.22
C GLU A 144 11.39 5.25 -21.46
N GLN A 145 11.06 6.32 -22.18
CA GLN A 145 10.51 7.54 -21.57
C GLN A 145 9.10 7.29 -21.05
N VAL A 146 8.28 6.55 -21.80
CA VAL A 146 6.91 6.19 -21.39
C VAL A 146 6.93 5.32 -20.12
N LEU A 147 7.84 4.35 -20.04
CA LEU A 147 8.03 3.52 -18.85
C LEU A 147 8.58 4.30 -17.66
N LEU A 148 9.51 5.24 -17.86
CA LEU A 148 10.00 6.12 -16.78
C LEU A 148 8.89 7.04 -16.23
N GLU A 149 8.05 7.60 -17.10
CA GLU A 149 6.88 8.40 -16.69
C GLU A 149 5.89 7.56 -15.88
N PHE A 150 5.65 6.30 -16.30
CA PHE A 150 4.84 5.34 -15.56
C PHE A 150 5.47 4.97 -14.20
N ALA A 151 6.78 4.76 -14.13
CA ALA A 151 7.50 4.48 -12.89
C ALA A 151 7.36 5.63 -11.89
N ALA A 152 7.55 6.87 -12.34
CA ALA A 152 7.41 8.06 -11.51
C ALA A 152 5.99 8.23 -10.95
N ARG A 153 4.97 7.87 -11.72
CA ARG A 153 3.56 7.98 -11.29
C ARG A 153 3.10 6.82 -10.41
N SER A 154 3.51 5.59 -10.73
CA SER A 154 3.12 4.39 -9.97
C SER A 154 3.87 4.28 -8.64
N GLY A 155 5.10 4.82 -8.57
CA GLY A 155 6.00 4.67 -7.42
C GLY A 155 6.45 3.24 -7.21
N LEU A 156 6.48 2.43 -8.28
CA LEU A 156 6.96 1.05 -8.27
C LEU A 156 8.44 1.02 -8.67
N GLU A 157 9.29 0.58 -7.75
CA GLU A 157 10.74 0.50 -7.94
C GLU A 157 11.12 -0.49 -9.06
N ASP A 158 10.37 -1.58 -9.22
CA ASP A 158 10.61 -2.57 -10.28
C ASP A 158 10.35 -2.00 -11.69
N VAL A 159 9.39 -1.09 -11.84
CA VAL A 159 9.13 -0.40 -13.12
C VAL A 159 10.29 0.53 -13.47
N GLN A 160 10.84 1.23 -12.46
CA GLN A 160 11.98 2.11 -12.65
C GLN A 160 13.22 1.33 -13.09
N ASN A 161 13.54 0.25 -12.38
CA ASN A 161 14.66 -0.65 -12.71
C ASN A 161 14.53 -1.19 -14.15
N LEU A 162 13.33 -1.60 -14.54
CA LEU A 162 13.05 -2.07 -15.89
C LEU A 162 13.35 -0.99 -16.95
N ALA A 163 12.86 0.22 -16.74
CA ALA A 163 13.04 1.32 -17.70
C ALA A 163 14.52 1.67 -17.90
N GLU A 164 15.31 1.63 -16.82
CA GLU A 164 16.75 1.84 -16.84
C GLU A 164 17.48 0.72 -17.60
N VAL A 165 17.16 -0.53 -17.30
CA VAL A 165 17.75 -1.70 -17.98
C VAL A 165 17.42 -1.70 -19.47
N LEU A 166 16.20 -1.34 -19.84
CA LEU A 166 15.78 -1.21 -21.25
C LEU A 166 16.57 -0.13 -21.99
N GLY A 167 16.77 1.03 -21.37
CA GLY A 167 17.56 2.11 -21.96
C GLY A 167 19.02 1.72 -22.19
N ILE A 168 19.59 0.94 -21.27
CA ILE A 168 20.95 0.40 -21.42
C ILE A 168 20.98 -0.67 -22.53
N GLY A 169 20.03 -1.60 -22.54
CA GLY A 169 19.95 -2.68 -23.51
C GLY A 169 19.81 -2.18 -24.95
N LYS A 170 18.95 -1.17 -25.18
CA LYS A 170 18.75 -0.55 -26.50
C LYS A 170 19.99 0.17 -27.01
N ARG A 171 20.76 0.84 -26.13
CA ARG A 171 22.02 1.51 -26.48
C ARG A 171 23.15 0.55 -26.80
N THR A 172 23.17 -0.61 -26.14
CA THR A 172 24.26 -1.59 -26.25
C THR A 172 23.99 -2.61 -27.37
N GLY A 173 22.78 -2.63 -27.94
CA GLY A 173 22.40 -3.54 -29.03
C GLY A 173 22.33 -5.02 -28.64
N GLY A 174 22.20 -5.30 -27.34
CA GLY A 174 22.10 -6.67 -26.83
C GLY A 174 20.75 -7.33 -27.14
N ASP A 175 20.61 -8.62 -26.84
CA ASP A 175 19.33 -9.33 -26.96
C ASP A 175 18.33 -8.83 -25.89
N LEU A 176 17.52 -7.83 -26.26
CA LEU A 176 16.45 -7.29 -25.41
C LEU A 176 15.49 -8.39 -24.94
N GLY A 177 15.30 -9.46 -25.73
CA GLY A 177 14.48 -10.61 -25.35
C GLY A 177 15.06 -11.36 -24.16
N SER A 178 16.35 -11.69 -24.19
CA SER A 178 17.06 -12.30 -23.05
C SER A 178 17.08 -11.40 -21.82
N ILE A 179 17.34 -10.10 -21.99
CA ILE A 179 17.34 -9.13 -20.88
C ILE A 179 15.96 -9.03 -20.22
N MET A 180 14.88 -9.01 -21.02
CA MET A 180 13.52 -8.98 -20.49
C MET A 180 13.10 -10.27 -19.81
N ARG A 181 13.47 -11.44 -20.35
CA ARG A 181 13.24 -12.73 -19.68
C ARG A 181 13.91 -12.76 -18.32
N HIS A 182 15.20 -12.40 -18.25
CA HIS A 182 15.94 -12.40 -17.00
C HIS A 182 15.36 -11.40 -15.99
N THR A 183 14.97 -10.20 -16.45
CA THR A 183 14.35 -9.19 -15.58
C THR A 183 12.98 -9.67 -15.06
N ALA A 184 12.17 -10.29 -15.92
CA ALA A 184 10.87 -10.84 -15.54
C ALA A 184 11.01 -12.00 -14.53
N GLU A 185 12.01 -12.88 -14.69
CA GLU A 185 12.34 -13.94 -13.73
C GLU A 185 12.75 -13.35 -12.38
N VAL A 186 13.65 -12.37 -12.36
CA VAL A 186 14.10 -11.72 -11.12
C VAL A 186 12.94 -11.02 -10.40
N ILE A 187 12.07 -10.31 -11.12
CA ILE A 187 10.85 -9.70 -10.53
C ILE A 187 9.92 -10.79 -10.01
N ARG A 188 9.76 -11.89 -10.74
CA ARG A 188 8.90 -13.01 -10.34
C ARG A 188 9.36 -13.62 -9.02
N ASP A 189 10.64 -13.91 -8.90
CA ASP A 189 11.25 -14.51 -7.72
C ASP A 189 11.15 -13.57 -6.51
N LYS A 190 11.50 -12.28 -6.68
CA LYS A 190 11.35 -11.27 -5.62
C LYS A 190 9.92 -11.19 -5.10
N MET A 191 8.93 -11.20 -5.99
CA MET A 191 7.54 -11.15 -5.59
C MET A 191 7.03 -12.42 -4.91
N GLN A 192 7.52 -13.59 -5.33
CA GLN A 192 7.17 -14.85 -4.67
C GLN A 192 7.67 -14.86 -3.23
N VAL A 193 8.91 -14.43 -3.01
CA VAL A 193 9.47 -14.25 -1.65
C VAL A 193 8.65 -13.23 -0.87
N LYS A 194 8.27 -12.10 -1.48
CA LYS A 194 7.44 -11.08 -0.82
C LYS A 194 6.05 -11.61 -0.44
N GLU A 195 5.44 -12.43 -1.29
CA GLU A 195 4.15 -13.07 -1.01
C GLU A 195 4.26 -14.09 0.12
N GLU A 196 5.34 -14.87 0.15
CA GLU A 196 5.66 -15.77 1.27
C GLU A 196 5.83 -14.98 2.59
N ILE A 197 6.58 -13.88 2.57
CA ILE A 197 6.71 -12.99 3.74
C ILE A 197 5.33 -12.46 4.16
N LEU A 198 4.53 -11.94 3.22
CA LEU A 198 3.20 -11.40 3.53
C LEU A 198 2.26 -12.45 4.14
N THR A 199 2.30 -13.69 3.66
CA THR A 199 1.48 -14.78 4.19
C THR A 199 1.93 -15.19 5.59
N LEU A 200 3.24 -15.30 5.83
CA LEU A 200 3.82 -15.57 7.14
C LEU A 200 3.49 -14.44 8.13
N THR A 201 3.72 -13.19 7.76
CA THR A 201 3.43 -12.03 8.61
C THR A 201 1.92 -11.87 8.82
N ALA A 202 1.06 -12.22 7.86
CA ALA A 202 -0.40 -12.18 8.05
C ALA A 202 -0.86 -13.10 9.20
N SER A 203 -0.28 -14.30 9.30
CA SER A 203 -0.54 -15.21 10.42
C SER A 203 -0.12 -14.59 11.76
N ARG A 204 1.08 -14.00 11.83
CA ARG A 204 1.59 -13.29 13.01
C ARG A 204 0.73 -12.09 13.40
N GLN A 205 0.27 -11.31 12.42
CA GLN A 205 -0.63 -10.19 12.65
C GLN A 205 -1.97 -10.65 13.24
N PHE A 206 -2.49 -11.81 12.81
CA PHE A 206 -3.72 -12.37 13.34
C PHE A 206 -3.53 -12.86 14.79
N GLU A 207 -2.45 -13.58 15.07
CA GLU A 207 -2.07 -14.02 16.43
C GLU A 207 -1.93 -12.81 17.38
N GLN A 208 -1.21 -11.78 16.97
CA GLN A 208 -1.07 -10.54 17.73
C GLN A 208 -2.43 -9.88 18.01
N LYS A 209 -3.32 -9.85 17.01
CA LYS A 209 -4.66 -9.27 17.16
C LYS A 209 -5.47 -10.03 18.22
N ILE A 210 -5.31 -11.35 18.31
CA ILE A 210 -5.91 -12.17 19.37
C ILE A 210 -5.28 -11.80 20.72
N MET A 211 -3.95 -11.77 20.82
CA MET A 211 -3.26 -11.42 22.08
C MET A 211 -3.68 -10.05 22.61
N ASN A 212 -3.81 -9.07 21.73
CA ASN A 212 -4.28 -7.73 22.09
C ASN A 212 -5.71 -7.75 22.67
N LEU A 213 -6.54 -8.74 22.32
CA LEU A 213 -7.92 -8.85 22.78
C LEU A 213 -8.06 -9.59 24.13
N ILE A 214 -7.04 -10.38 24.53
CA ILE A 214 -7.06 -11.18 25.77
C ILE A 214 -7.34 -10.34 27.03
N PRO A 215 -6.69 -9.18 27.26
CA PRO A 215 -6.93 -8.40 28.48
C PRO A 215 -8.39 -7.93 28.62
N PHE A 216 -9.06 -7.62 27.50
CA PHE A 216 -10.47 -7.29 27.49
C PHE A 216 -11.33 -8.49 27.90
N PHE A 217 -11.07 -9.66 27.31
CA PHE A 217 -11.78 -10.88 27.66
C PHE A 217 -11.63 -11.24 29.14
N ILE A 218 -10.43 -11.09 29.71
CA ILE A 218 -10.20 -11.34 31.14
C ILE A 218 -11.04 -10.40 32.00
N VAL A 219 -11.09 -9.10 31.68
CA VAL A 219 -11.88 -8.14 32.44
C VAL A 219 -13.37 -8.48 32.38
N PHE A 220 -13.91 -8.76 31.19
CA PHE A 220 -15.32 -9.18 31.05
C PHE A 220 -15.63 -10.48 31.78
N TYR A 221 -14.73 -11.47 31.69
CA TYR A 221 -14.91 -12.76 32.34
C TYR A 221 -14.95 -12.63 33.87
N VAL A 222 -14.03 -11.85 34.44
CA VAL A 222 -13.96 -11.62 35.88
C VAL A 222 -15.15 -10.80 36.35
N GLU A 223 -15.56 -9.76 35.62
CA GLU A 223 -16.72 -8.95 35.99
C GLU A 223 -18.04 -9.73 35.90
N GLY A 224 -18.16 -10.67 34.95
CA GLY A 224 -19.32 -11.57 34.84
C GLY A 224 -19.39 -12.62 35.95
N THR A 225 -18.24 -13.11 36.42
CA THR A 225 -18.17 -14.16 37.46
C THR A 225 -18.19 -13.59 38.87
N SER A 226 -17.54 -12.43 39.08
CA SER A 226 -17.44 -11.75 40.38
C SER A 226 -17.73 -10.25 40.19
N PRO A 227 -19.03 -9.87 40.18
CA PRO A 227 -19.41 -8.47 40.02
C PRO A 227 -18.88 -7.65 41.21
N GLY A 228 -18.21 -6.54 40.90
CA GLY A 228 -17.62 -5.65 41.90
C GLY A 228 -16.18 -5.97 42.29
N PHE A 229 -15.54 -7.00 41.70
CA PHE A 229 -14.11 -7.30 41.94
C PHE A 229 -13.20 -6.08 41.68
N PHE A 230 -13.48 -5.31 40.62
CA PHE A 230 -12.68 -4.15 40.24
C PHE A 230 -13.15 -2.82 40.87
N ASP A 231 -14.22 -2.79 41.67
CA ASP A 231 -14.80 -1.53 42.18
C ASP A 231 -13.81 -0.76 43.08
N GLN A 232 -13.03 -1.48 43.89
CA GLN A 232 -11.98 -0.89 44.72
C GLN A 232 -10.89 -0.23 43.86
N MET A 233 -10.55 -0.82 42.72
CA MET A 233 -9.53 -0.33 41.79
C MET A 233 -10.01 0.90 41.00
N TYR A 234 -11.28 0.96 40.63
CA TYR A 234 -11.84 2.11 39.93
C TYR A 234 -12.16 3.30 40.84
N ARG A 235 -12.57 3.07 42.09
CA ARG A 235 -13.00 4.14 43.01
C ARG A 235 -11.83 4.79 43.76
N THR A 236 -10.81 4.02 44.17
CA THR A 236 -9.68 4.56 44.94
C THR A 236 -8.71 5.36 44.06
N GLY A 237 -8.11 6.42 44.62
CA GLY A 237 -7.10 7.22 43.90
C GLY A 237 -5.87 6.41 43.49
N MET A 238 -5.41 5.50 44.37
CA MET A 238 -4.29 4.60 44.09
C MET A 238 -4.60 3.60 42.97
N GLY A 239 -5.83 3.07 42.93
CA GLY A 239 -6.27 2.18 41.86
C GLY A 239 -6.34 2.88 40.50
N ARG A 240 -6.76 4.15 40.45
CA ARG A 240 -6.70 4.96 39.23
C ARG A 240 -5.27 5.17 38.72
N CYS A 241 -4.30 5.42 39.60
CA CYS A 241 -2.88 5.49 39.21
C CYS A 241 -2.38 4.16 38.63
N LEU A 242 -2.73 3.03 39.25
CA LEU A 242 -2.35 1.71 38.73
C LEU A 242 -2.96 1.45 37.34
N MET A 243 -4.23 1.81 37.14
CA MET A 243 -4.89 1.67 35.84
C MET A 243 -4.28 2.57 34.75
N THR A 244 -3.88 3.80 35.09
CA THR A 244 -3.13 4.66 34.16
C THR A 244 -1.82 4.01 33.72
N LEU A 245 -1.10 3.38 34.64
CA LEU A 245 0.16 2.70 34.35
C LEU A 245 -0.06 1.46 33.47
N CYS A 246 -1.05 0.62 33.80
CA CYS A 246 -1.41 -0.54 32.99
C CYS A 246 -1.83 -0.15 31.58
N MET A 247 -2.61 0.93 31.43
CA MET A 247 -2.98 1.47 30.12
C MET A 247 -1.74 1.93 29.34
N GLY A 248 -0.82 2.65 30.00
CA GLY A 248 0.43 3.09 29.37
C GLY A 248 1.26 1.91 28.87
N LEU A 249 1.48 0.90 29.71
CA LEU A 249 2.19 -0.32 29.34
C LEU A 249 1.52 -1.04 28.17
N TYR A 250 0.20 -1.19 28.22
CA TYR A 250 -0.56 -1.80 27.13
C TYR A 250 -0.40 -1.03 25.81
N LEU A 251 -0.52 0.30 25.84
CA LEU A 251 -0.34 1.14 24.64
C LEU A 251 1.09 1.05 24.10
N THR A 252 2.10 1.03 24.97
CA THR A 252 3.49 0.87 24.53
C THR A 252 3.75 -0.50 23.91
N ALA A 253 3.17 -1.57 24.48
CA ALA A 253 3.27 -2.92 23.92
C ALA A 253 2.58 -3.01 22.56
N PHE A 254 1.39 -2.42 22.44
CA PHE A 254 0.66 -2.34 21.18
C PHE A 254 1.45 -1.58 20.11
N TRP A 255 2.01 -0.41 20.47
CA TRP A 255 2.82 0.40 19.55
C TRP A 255 4.09 -0.32 19.10
N LEU A 256 4.79 -0.98 20.03
CA LEU A 256 6.00 -1.75 19.72
C LEU A 256 5.68 -2.92 18.79
N SER A 257 4.56 -3.61 19.03
CA SER A 257 4.09 -4.68 18.18
C SER A 257 3.79 -4.20 16.76
N GLU A 258 3.07 -3.08 16.60
CA GLU A 258 2.81 -2.53 15.27
C GLU A 258 4.09 -2.14 14.54
N ARG A 259 5.08 -1.59 15.26
CA ARG A 259 6.36 -1.23 14.66
C ARG A 259 7.13 -2.45 14.17
N ILE A 260 7.13 -3.54 14.93
CA ILE A 260 7.79 -4.79 14.53
C ILE A 260 7.09 -5.39 13.31
N LEU A 261 5.76 -5.40 13.29
CA LEU A 261 4.97 -5.97 12.19
C LEU A 261 4.99 -5.13 10.90
N ASP A 262 5.23 -3.82 10.98
CA ASP A 262 5.32 -2.94 9.80
C ASP A 262 6.73 -2.94 9.17
N ILE A 263 7.75 -3.51 9.83
CA ILE A 263 9.12 -3.64 9.30
C ILE A 263 9.26 -4.80 8.31
N GLU A 264 8.38 -5.81 8.40
CA GLU A 264 8.44 -7.00 7.54
C GLU A 264 7.83 -6.77 6.14
N VAL A 265 7.41 -5.54 5.79
CA VAL A 265 6.74 -5.20 4.52
C VAL A 265 7.33 -4.00 3.80
#